data_AF-A0A7J4GSQ1-F1
#
_entry.id   AF-A0A7J4GSQ1-F1
#
_cell.length_a   1.000
_cell.length_b   1.000
_cell.length_c   1.000
_cell.angle_alpha   90.00
_cell.angle_beta   90.00
_cell.angle_gamma   90.00
#
_symmetry.space_group_name_H-M   'P 1'
#
loop_
_entity.id
_entity.type
_entity.pdbx_description
1 polymer ?
#
loop_
_entity_poly.entity_id
_entity_poly.type
_entity_poly.pdbx_seq_one_letter_code
_entity_poly.pdbx_strand_id
1 'polypeptide(L)'
;MATDWFEAIDAYCERTDATLWSEPLNALSNLAFIAAFVASVYRYRRYREEGGQDRWELVLLLGLLCAIGIGSFLFHTFATRWALIADVGPITLFQFAYLGIFCWHILAPRWWVVLAGWAAFIVTTLLLAIPFPADYANGSSSYFSGLLFIALLGGYSHHAQKEGAWLLLLATPLFMTAL
;
A
#
# COMPACT_ATOMS: atom_id res chain seq x y z
N MET A 1 20.78 -9.92 -12.15
CA MET A 1 19.89 -8.77 -11.89
C MET A 1 20.13 -7.74 -12.98
N ALA A 2 19.09 -7.40 -13.73
CA ALA A 2 19.11 -6.49 -14.88
C ALA A 2 19.72 -5.11 -14.57
N THR A 3 21.02 -4.85 -14.72
CA THR A 3 21.66 -3.66 -14.12
C THR A 3 21.23 -2.31 -14.71
N ASP A 4 20.56 -2.30 -15.86
CA ASP A 4 20.17 -1.10 -16.59
C ASP A 4 18.74 -0.63 -16.22
N TRP A 5 18.53 0.68 -16.21
CA TRP A 5 17.27 1.32 -15.82
C TRP A 5 16.11 1.01 -16.78
N PHE A 6 16.43 0.70 -18.04
CA PHE A 6 15.47 0.44 -19.11
C PHE A 6 15.39 -1.04 -19.50
N GLU A 7 16.17 -1.91 -18.84
CA GLU A 7 16.10 -3.34 -19.07
C GLU A 7 14.76 -3.87 -18.54
N ALA A 8 14.09 -4.67 -19.35
CA ALA A 8 12.80 -5.25 -19.02
C ALA A 8 12.96 -6.26 -17.86
N ILE A 9 12.05 -6.18 -16.90
CA ILE A 9 11.94 -7.05 -15.76
C ILE A 9 10.86 -8.09 -16.09
N ASP A 10 11.26 -9.36 -16.06
CA ASP A 10 10.36 -10.48 -16.14
C ASP A 10 10.24 -11.11 -14.74
N ALA A 11 9.20 -10.71 -14.01
CA ALA A 11 8.98 -11.09 -12.62
C ALA A 11 7.57 -11.63 -12.33
N TYR A 12 6.63 -11.54 -13.29
CA TYR A 12 5.25 -11.98 -13.12
C TYR A 12 4.91 -13.15 -14.04
N CYS A 13 4.18 -14.12 -13.50
CA CYS A 13 3.78 -15.33 -14.22
C CYS A 13 2.89 -15.06 -15.45
N GLU A 14 2.19 -13.93 -15.49
CA GLU A 14 1.29 -13.56 -16.60
C GLU A 14 2.07 -13.01 -17.81
N ARG A 15 3.23 -12.40 -17.58
CA ARG A 15 3.97 -11.68 -18.61
C ARG A 15 4.62 -12.66 -19.59
N THR A 16 4.17 -12.64 -20.84
CA THR A 16 4.73 -13.50 -21.91
C THR A 16 5.55 -12.72 -22.95
N ASP A 17 5.40 -11.39 -22.98
CA ASP A 17 6.17 -10.47 -23.83
C ASP A 17 6.16 -9.05 -23.25
N ALA A 18 6.73 -8.08 -23.98
CA ALA A 18 6.79 -6.67 -23.56
C ALA A 18 5.57 -5.83 -24.01
N THR A 19 4.49 -6.45 -24.49
CA THR A 19 3.32 -5.72 -24.96
C THR A 19 2.42 -5.27 -23.81
N LEU A 20 1.62 -4.23 -24.05
CA LEU A 20 0.72 -3.63 -23.04
C LEU A 20 -0.28 -4.63 -22.44
N TRP A 21 -0.65 -5.66 -23.20
CA TRP A 21 -1.66 -6.67 -22.81
C TRP A 21 -1.04 -7.97 -22.34
N SER A 22 0.26 -7.96 -22.01
CA SER A 22 0.93 -9.11 -21.44
C SER A 22 0.49 -9.42 -20.01
N GLU A 23 -0.15 -8.47 -19.31
CA GLU A 23 -0.58 -8.62 -17.91
C GLU A 23 -2.02 -8.10 -17.63
N PRO A 24 -3.06 -8.63 -18.29
CA PRO A 24 -4.42 -8.13 -18.19
C PRO A 24 -5.08 -8.36 -16.83
N LEU A 25 -4.79 -9.46 -16.13
CA LEU A 25 -5.34 -9.73 -14.80
C LEU A 25 -4.74 -8.79 -13.75
N ASN A 26 -3.42 -8.56 -13.81
CA ASN A 26 -2.77 -7.56 -12.97
C ASN A 26 -3.28 -6.14 -13.28
N ALA A 27 -3.47 -5.78 -14.55
CA ALA A 27 -4.05 -4.48 -14.90
C ALA A 27 -5.47 -4.33 -14.32
N LEU A 28 -6.27 -5.40 -14.31
CA LEU A 28 -7.63 -5.40 -13.78
C LEU A 28 -7.67 -5.33 -12.25
N SER A 29 -6.80 -6.06 -11.54
CA SER A 29 -6.73 -6.02 -10.08
C SER A 29 -6.30 -4.62 -9.59
N ASN A 30 -5.42 -3.95 -10.32
CA ASN A 30 -4.99 -2.58 -10.02
C ASN A 30 -6.08 -1.52 -10.20
N LEU A 31 -7.17 -1.82 -10.92
CA LEU A 31 -8.36 -0.96 -10.92
C LEU A 31 -8.96 -0.79 -9.51
N ALA A 32 -8.68 -1.71 -8.58
CA ALA A 32 -9.05 -1.58 -7.18
C ALA A 32 -8.42 -0.33 -6.53
N PHE A 33 -7.19 0.03 -6.88
CA PHE A 33 -6.54 1.26 -6.39
C PHE A 33 -7.21 2.52 -6.92
N ILE A 34 -7.62 2.50 -8.20
CA ILE A 34 -8.39 3.61 -8.80
C ILE A 34 -9.76 3.74 -8.14
N ALA A 35 -10.47 2.63 -7.94
CA ALA A 35 -11.75 2.62 -7.24
C ALA A 35 -11.60 3.13 -5.80
N ALA A 36 -10.56 2.69 -5.08
CA ALA A 36 -10.24 3.17 -3.74
C ALA A 36 -9.91 4.67 -3.73
N PHE A 37 -9.17 5.17 -4.71
CA PHE A 37 -8.88 6.60 -4.86
C PHE A 37 -10.17 7.41 -5.08
N VAL A 38 -11.01 7.02 -6.04
CA VAL A 38 -12.27 7.71 -6.33
C VAL A 38 -13.19 7.72 -5.10
N ALA A 39 -13.34 6.57 -4.43
CA ALA A 39 -14.14 6.46 -3.22
C ALA A 39 -13.59 7.36 -2.10
N SER A 40 -12.26 7.40 -1.93
CA SER A 40 -11.61 8.22 -0.91
C SER A 40 -11.75 9.71 -1.20
N VAL A 41 -11.63 10.15 -2.46
CA VAL A 41 -11.88 11.53 -2.88
C VAL A 41 -13.35 11.92 -2.63
N TYR A 42 -14.30 11.05 -2.97
CA TYR A 42 -15.72 11.30 -2.71
C TYR A 42 -16.00 11.48 -1.21
N ARG A 43 -15.45 10.58 -0.38
CA ARG A 43 -15.58 10.66 1.09
C ARG A 43 -14.92 11.92 1.65
N TYR A 44 -13.74 12.29 1.14
CA TYR A 44 -13.03 13.51 1.57
C TYR A 44 -13.83 14.78 1.22
N ARG A 45 -14.40 14.86 0.00
CA ARG A 45 -15.26 15.98 -0.39
C ARG A 45 -16.47 16.11 0.52
N ARG A 46 -17.15 15.01 0.80
CA ARG A 46 -18.30 15.00 1.72
C ARG A 46 -17.91 15.42 3.14
N TYR A 47 -16.77 14.95 3.65
CA TYR A 47 -16.24 15.38 4.94
C TYR A 47 -16.03 16.91 4.98
N ARG A 48 -15.53 17.50 3.89
CA ARG A 48 -15.35 18.95 3.77
C ARG A 48 -16.69 19.70 3.70
N GLU A 49 -17.67 19.18 2.97
CA GLU A 49 -19.03 19.74 2.89
C GLU A 49 -19.75 19.73 4.25
N GLU A 50 -19.51 18.71 5.08
CA GLU A 50 -20.05 18.58 6.43
C GLU A 50 -19.31 19.45 7.47
N GLY A 51 -18.41 20.35 7.03
CA GLY A 51 -17.69 21.28 7.91
C GLY A 51 -16.41 20.70 8.53
N GLY A 52 -15.90 19.60 7.98
CA GLY A 52 -14.64 18.98 8.40
C GLY A 52 -13.43 19.91 8.26
N GLN A 53 -12.58 19.92 9.29
CA GLN A 53 -11.33 20.70 9.28
C GLN A 53 -10.37 20.22 8.19
N ASP A 54 -9.52 21.12 7.72
CA ASP A 54 -8.49 20.73 6.76
C ASP A 54 -7.45 19.86 7.45
N ARG A 55 -7.16 18.70 6.85
CA ARG A 55 -6.22 17.72 7.39
C ARG A 55 -5.27 17.34 6.27
N TRP A 56 -4.08 17.94 6.30
CA TRP A 56 -3.03 17.71 5.32
C TRP A 56 -2.66 16.22 5.24
N GLU A 57 -2.84 15.46 6.32
CA GLU A 57 -2.61 14.03 6.40
C GLU A 57 -3.51 13.26 5.43
N LEU A 58 -4.79 13.65 5.32
CA LEU A 58 -5.74 13.02 4.39
C LEU A 58 -5.37 13.34 2.94
N VAL A 59 -4.97 14.58 2.67
CA VAL A 59 -4.50 15.00 1.35
C VAL A 59 -3.24 14.24 0.94
N LEU A 60 -2.29 14.06 1.87
CA LEU A 60 -1.09 13.26 1.66
C LEU A 60 -1.43 11.82 1.30
N LEU A 61 -2.28 11.15 2.10
CA LEU A 61 -2.67 9.76 1.84
C LEU A 61 -3.39 9.60 0.51
N LEU A 62 -4.27 10.54 0.14
CA LEU A 62 -4.93 10.56 -1.18
C LEU A 62 -3.93 10.74 -2.32
N GLY A 63 -2.97 11.65 -2.17
CA GLY A 63 -1.92 11.88 -3.17
C GLY A 63 -1.05 10.65 -3.38
N LEU A 64 -0.65 9.99 -2.29
CA LEU A 64 0.11 8.74 -2.33
C LEU A 64 -0.70 7.61 -2.96
N LEU A 65 -1.99 7.47 -2.63
CA LEU A 65 -2.86 6.46 -3.25
C LEU A 65 -3.00 6.65 -4.77
N CYS A 66 -3.10 7.90 -5.22
CA CYS A 66 -3.06 8.23 -6.65
C CYS A 66 -1.73 7.84 -7.29
N ALA A 67 -0.61 8.17 -6.63
CA ALA A 67 0.73 7.84 -7.09
C ALA A 67 0.95 6.32 -7.19
N ILE A 68 0.40 5.52 -6.27
CA ILE A 68 0.41 4.05 -6.33
C ILE A 68 -0.28 3.58 -7.61
N GLY A 69 -1.50 4.06 -7.90
CA GLY A 69 -2.23 3.67 -9.11
C GLY A 69 -1.49 4.03 -10.41
N ILE A 70 -0.87 5.21 -10.44
CA ILE A 70 -0.03 5.64 -11.59
C ILE A 70 1.21 4.77 -11.70
N GLY A 71 1.93 4.56 -10.59
CA GLY A 71 3.15 3.76 -10.54
C GLY A 71 2.94 2.34 -11.01
N SER A 72 1.92 1.68 -10.48
CA SER A 72 1.49 0.34 -10.89
C SER A 72 1.16 0.27 -12.38
N PHE A 73 0.37 1.22 -12.91
CA PHE A 73 0.07 1.27 -14.34
C PHE A 73 1.35 1.42 -15.19
N LEU A 74 2.28 2.28 -14.79
CA LEU A 74 3.56 2.46 -15.47
C LEU A 74 4.40 1.19 -15.42
N PHE A 75 4.40 0.47 -14.29
CA PHE A 75 5.15 -0.77 -14.17
C PHE A 75 4.60 -1.88 -15.05
N HIS A 76 3.29 -2.10 -15.09
CA HIS A 76 2.70 -3.09 -15.99
C HIS A 76 2.87 -2.71 -17.48
N THR A 77 2.94 -1.41 -17.79
CA THR A 77 3.18 -0.92 -19.15
C THR A 77 4.63 -1.10 -19.60
N PHE A 78 5.59 -0.65 -18.80
CA PHE A 78 7.00 -0.58 -19.20
C PHE A 78 7.85 -1.74 -18.68
N ALA A 79 7.48 -2.33 -17.53
CA ALA A 79 8.23 -3.34 -16.79
C ALA A 79 9.72 -3.07 -16.72
N THR A 80 10.09 -1.84 -16.38
CA THR A 80 11.48 -1.42 -16.23
C THR A 80 11.76 -1.09 -14.78
N ARG A 81 13.05 -0.97 -14.41
CA ARG A 81 13.44 -0.64 -13.03
C ARG A 81 12.87 0.67 -12.51
N TRP A 82 12.85 1.71 -13.33
CA TRP A 82 12.29 3.00 -12.89
C TRP A 82 10.78 2.87 -12.65
N ALA A 83 10.09 2.08 -13.47
CA ALA A 83 8.66 1.86 -13.33
C ALA A 83 8.35 0.99 -12.10
N LEU A 84 9.19 -0.01 -11.79
CA LEU A 84 9.12 -0.76 -10.54
C LEU A 84 9.24 0.18 -9.33
N ILE A 85 10.21 1.09 -9.32
CA ILE A 85 10.35 2.06 -8.22
C ILE A 85 9.14 3.00 -8.14
N ALA A 86 8.61 3.42 -9.29
CA ALA A 86 7.41 4.26 -9.36
C ALA A 86 6.18 3.53 -8.76
N ASP A 87 6.14 2.20 -8.81
CA ASP A 87 5.10 1.38 -8.19
C ASP A 87 5.36 1.17 -6.68
N VAL A 88 6.49 0.57 -6.30
CA VAL A 88 6.74 0.17 -4.89
C VAL A 88 7.09 1.33 -3.96
N GLY A 89 7.64 2.42 -4.50
CA GLY A 89 8.05 3.60 -3.73
C GLY A 89 6.86 4.30 -3.07
N PRO A 90 5.82 4.71 -3.82
CA PRO A 90 4.59 5.26 -3.26
C PRO A 90 3.89 4.32 -2.27
N ILE A 91 3.88 3.01 -2.51
CA ILE A 91 3.32 2.02 -1.56
C ILE A 91 4.04 2.09 -0.22
N THR A 92 5.38 2.07 -0.25
CA THR A 92 6.20 2.15 0.96
C THR A 92 5.93 3.46 1.70
N LEU A 93 5.92 4.60 1.00
CA LEU A 93 5.61 5.89 1.60
C LEU A 93 4.21 5.93 2.23
N PHE A 94 3.22 5.36 1.55
CA PHE A 94 1.85 5.25 2.07
C PHE A 94 1.81 4.44 3.37
N GLN A 95 2.50 3.30 3.43
CA GLN A 95 2.57 2.46 4.63
C GLN A 95 3.16 3.23 5.83
N PHE A 96 4.30 3.90 5.64
CA PHE A 96 4.93 4.68 6.71
C PHE A 96 4.09 5.88 7.13
N ALA A 97 3.53 6.63 6.18
CA ALA A 97 2.67 7.77 6.47
C ALA A 97 1.41 7.33 7.23
N TYR A 98 0.71 6.31 6.73
CA TYR A 98 -0.48 5.77 7.36
C TYR A 98 -0.21 5.26 8.78
N LEU A 99 0.86 4.47 8.98
CA LEU A 99 1.24 3.97 10.29
C LEU A 99 1.58 5.12 11.26
N GLY A 100 2.28 6.14 10.79
CA GLY A 100 2.61 7.31 11.62
C GLY A 100 1.37 8.10 12.03
N ILE A 101 0.47 8.36 11.09
CA ILE A 101 -0.84 9.01 11.34
C ILE A 101 -1.65 8.18 12.33
N PHE A 102 -1.71 6.86 12.15
CA PHE A 102 -2.41 5.95 13.06
C PHE A 102 -1.83 5.99 14.47
N CYS A 103 -0.51 5.86 14.60
CA CYS A 103 0.18 5.95 15.88
C CYS A 103 -0.12 7.27 16.60
N TRP A 104 -0.07 8.39 15.88
CA TRP A 104 -0.31 9.72 16.45
C TRP A 104 -1.77 9.95 16.87
N HIS A 105 -2.73 9.64 15.99
CA HIS A 105 -4.14 9.99 16.20
C HIS A 105 -4.96 8.91 16.91
N ILE A 106 -4.58 7.64 16.81
CA ILE A 106 -5.36 6.50 17.31
C ILE A 106 -4.73 5.87 18.54
N LEU A 107 -3.39 5.73 18.59
CA LEU A 107 -2.68 5.20 19.76
C LEU A 107 -2.39 6.29 20.79
N ALA A 108 -1.47 7.21 20.49
CA ALA A 108 -1.17 8.35 21.34
C ALA A 108 -0.41 9.45 20.58
N PRO A 109 -0.69 10.73 20.87
CA PRO A 109 -0.05 11.88 20.22
C PRO A 109 1.35 12.13 20.81
N ARG A 110 2.25 11.17 20.63
CA ARG A 110 3.63 11.21 21.12
C ARG A 110 4.58 10.76 20.01
N TRP A 111 5.58 11.58 19.71
CA TRP A 111 6.51 11.33 18.59
C TRP A 111 7.23 9.97 18.73
N TRP A 112 7.55 9.56 19.96
CA TRP A 112 8.22 8.27 20.19
C TRP A 112 7.32 7.06 19.90
N VAL A 113 5.99 7.20 19.95
CA VAL A 113 5.05 6.13 19.57
C VAL A 113 5.07 5.93 18.06
N VAL A 114 5.18 7.02 17.29
CA VAL A 114 5.36 6.96 15.83
C VAL A 114 6.67 6.26 15.47
N LEU A 115 7.78 6.66 16.10
CA LEU A 115 9.08 6.01 15.87
C LEU A 115 9.07 4.53 16.27
N ALA A 116 8.46 4.19 17.40
CA ALA A 116 8.32 2.81 17.83
C ALA A 116 7.48 1.98 16.83
N GLY A 117 6.41 2.56 16.29
CA GLY A 117 5.60 1.92 15.25
C GLY A 117 6.41 1.63 13.98
N TRP A 118 7.14 2.62 13.46
CA TRP A 118 8.02 2.44 12.31
C TRP A 118 9.14 1.43 12.56
N ALA A 119 9.78 1.49 13.72
CA ALA A 119 10.80 0.53 14.11
C ALA A 119 10.22 -0.90 14.18
N ALA A 120 9.05 -1.09 14.77
CA ALA A 120 8.36 -2.37 14.81
C ALA A 120 8.03 -2.89 13.41
N PHE A 121 7.59 -2.01 12.50
CA PHE A 121 7.31 -2.38 11.11
C PHE A 121 8.56 -2.84 10.36
N ILE A 122 9.66 -2.10 10.49
CA ILE A 122 10.95 -2.45 9.88
C ILE A 122 11.47 -3.78 10.44
N VAL A 123 11.51 -3.92 11.77
CA VAL A 123 11.98 -5.16 12.42
C VAL A 123 11.12 -6.35 11.99
N THR A 124 9.80 -6.19 11.94
CA THR A 124 8.89 -7.25 11.48
C THR A 124 9.16 -7.63 10.03
N THR A 125 9.37 -6.65 9.15
CA THR A 125 9.71 -6.90 7.74
C THR A 125 11.02 -7.68 7.61
N LEU A 126 12.06 -7.29 8.36
CA LEU A 126 13.35 -7.99 8.37
C LEU A 126 13.23 -9.41 8.93
N LEU A 127 12.46 -9.61 10.00
CA LEU A 127 12.24 -10.92 10.60
C LEU A 127 11.45 -11.85 9.68
N LEU A 128 10.44 -11.35 8.98
CA LEU A 128 9.65 -12.13 8.02
C LEU A 128 10.46 -12.50 6.76
N ALA A 129 11.43 -11.68 6.37
CA ALA A 129 12.31 -11.97 5.25
C ALA A 129 13.23 -13.20 5.48
N ILE A 130 13.41 -13.64 6.73
CA ILE A 130 14.23 -14.82 7.07
C ILE A 130 13.53 -16.13 6.65
N PRO A 131 12.30 -16.44 7.10
CA PRO A 131 11.57 -17.63 6.64
C PRO A 131 10.90 -17.45 5.27
N PHE A 132 10.64 -16.21 4.83
CA PHE A 132 9.97 -15.90 3.57
C PHE A 132 10.88 -15.05 2.69
N PRO A 133 11.79 -15.67 1.91
CA PRO A 133 12.66 -14.94 0.99
C PRO A 133 11.86 -14.22 -0.10
N ALA A 134 12.50 -13.30 -0.82
CA ALA A 134 11.84 -12.38 -1.74
C ALA A 134 11.08 -13.06 -2.91
N ASP A 135 11.43 -14.28 -3.28
CA ASP A 135 10.78 -15.09 -4.31
C ASP A 135 9.63 -15.95 -3.77
N TYR A 136 9.47 -16.04 -2.44
CA TYR A 136 8.39 -16.79 -1.81
C TYR A 136 7.01 -16.21 -2.15
N ALA A 137 6.00 -17.10 -2.29
CA ALA A 137 4.64 -16.74 -2.65
C ALA A 137 4.54 -15.88 -3.93
N ASN A 138 5.21 -16.29 -5.00
CA ASN A 138 5.24 -15.58 -6.30
C ASN A 138 5.76 -14.13 -6.19
N GLY A 139 6.72 -13.89 -5.30
CA GLY A 139 7.27 -12.55 -5.10
C GLY A 139 6.47 -11.64 -4.17
N SER A 140 5.37 -12.14 -3.57
CA SER A 140 4.49 -11.34 -2.71
C SER A 140 4.89 -11.31 -1.23
N SER A 141 5.94 -12.05 -0.83
CA SER A 141 6.38 -12.15 0.57
C SER A 141 6.73 -10.81 1.22
N SER A 142 7.20 -9.83 0.43
CA SER A 142 7.49 -8.47 0.90
C SER A 142 6.28 -7.74 1.48
N TYR A 143 5.07 -8.17 1.14
CA TYR A 143 3.83 -7.55 1.58
C TYR A 143 3.27 -8.13 2.88
N PHE A 144 3.84 -9.22 3.40
CA PHE A 144 3.34 -9.91 4.60
C PHE A 144 3.37 -9.01 5.84
N SER A 145 4.40 -8.17 5.99
CA SER A 145 4.47 -7.21 7.10
C SER A 145 3.34 -6.17 7.01
N GLY A 146 3.04 -5.68 5.81
CA GLY A 146 1.93 -4.78 5.55
C GLY A 146 0.58 -5.39 5.95
N LEU A 147 0.31 -6.61 5.49
CA LEU A 147 -0.90 -7.36 5.83
C LEU A 147 -1.06 -7.60 7.32
N LEU A 148 0.02 -8.03 7.99
CA LEU A 148 0.05 -8.23 9.43
C LEU A 148 -0.28 -6.92 10.17
N PHE A 149 0.31 -5.81 9.77
CA PHE A 149 0.04 -4.52 10.40
C PHE A 149 -1.39 -4.05 10.15
N ILE A 150 -1.94 -4.18 8.94
CA ILE A 150 -3.35 -3.84 8.69
C ILE A 150 -4.28 -4.66 9.61
N ALA A 151 -4.02 -5.97 9.75
CA ALA A 151 -4.80 -6.84 10.63
C ALA A 151 -4.68 -6.43 12.11
N LEU A 152 -3.46 -6.14 12.60
CA LEU A 152 -3.22 -5.73 13.99
C LEU A 152 -3.87 -4.36 14.30
N LEU A 153 -3.67 -3.37 13.41
CA LEU A 153 -4.24 -2.02 13.59
C LEU A 153 -5.76 -2.04 13.47
N GLY A 154 -6.31 -2.83 12.55
CA GLY A 154 -7.75 -3.06 12.40
C GLY A 154 -8.35 -3.74 13.63
N GLY A 155 -7.70 -4.79 14.14
CA GLY A 155 -8.11 -5.51 15.34
C GLY A 155 -8.09 -4.62 16.60
N TYR A 156 -7.01 -3.84 16.76
CA TYR A 156 -6.94 -2.83 17.83
C TYR A 156 -8.06 -1.80 17.72
N SER A 157 -8.29 -1.25 16.52
CA SER A 157 -9.33 -0.25 16.28
C SER A 157 -10.73 -0.79 16.56
N HIS A 158 -10.98 -2.06 16.21
CA HIS A 158 -12.24 -2.73 16.48
C HIS A 158 -12.44 -2.95 17.98
N HIS A 159 -11.41 -3.43 18.68
CA HIS A 159 -11.43 -3.60 20.13
C HIS A 159 -11.63 -2.26 20.86
N ALA A 160 -10.99 -1.20 20.40
CA ALA A 160 -11.13 0.15 20.93
C ALA A 160 -12.41 0.89 20.46
N GLN A 161 -13.33 0.18 19.78
CA GLN A 161 -14.59 0.68 19.23
C GLN A 161 -14.46 1.99 18.46
N LYS A 162 -13.42 2.11 17.64
CA LYS A 162 -13.22 3.27 16.76
C LYS A 162 -14.16 3.17 15.57
N GLU A 163 -14.79 4.29 15.21
CA GLU A 163 -15.61 4.37 14.00
C GLU A 163 -14.79 4.01 12.75
N GLY A 164 -15.38 3.21 11.87
CA GLY A 164 -14.73 2.79 10.62
C GLY A 164 -13.64 1.72 10.78
N ALA A 165 -13.40 1.17 11.97
CA ALA A 165 -12.41 0.10 12.19
C ALA A 165 -12.61 -1.13 11.29
N TRP A 166 -13.86 -1.44 10.96
CA TRP A 166 -14.22 -2.54 10.05
C TRP A 166 -13.69 -2.32 8.62
N LEU A 167 -13.54 -1.07 8.17
CA LEU A 167 -12.98 -0.75 6.84
C LEU A 167 -11.50 -1.14 6.76
N LEU A 168 -10.75 -0.97 7.84
CA LEU A 168 -9.35 -1.40 7.91
C LEU A 168 -9.24 -2.92 7.92
N LEU A 169 -10.14 -3.59 8.64
CA LEU A 169 -10.22 -5.05 8.61
C LEU A 169 -10.57 -5.58 7.20
N LEU A 170 -11.48 -4.93 6.49
CA LEU A 170 -11.83 -5.27 5.10
C LEU A 170 -10.72 -4.96 4.09
N ALA A 171 -9.82 -4.02 4.38
CA ALA A 171 -8.68 -3.76 3.52
C ALA A 171 -7.72 -4.97 3.44
N THR A 172 -7.63 -5.78 4.49
CA THR A 172 -6.77 -6.98 4.53
C THR A 172 -7.14 -8.02 3.47
N PRO A 173 -8.39 -8.54 3.39
CA PRO A 173 -8.76 -9.49 2.34
C PRO A 173 -8.75 -8.88 0.94
N LEU A 174 -9.08 -7.59 0.78
CA LEU A 174 -9.01 -6.89 -0.51
C LEU A 174 -7.55 -6.81 -1.02
N PHE A 175 -6.61 -6.51 -0.13
CA PHE A 175 -5.20 -6.47 -0.47
C PHE A 175 -4.66 -7.87 -0.77
N MET A 176 -5.09 -8.90 -0.05
CA MET A 176 -4.76 -10.30 -0.34
C MET A 176 -5.23 -10.76 -1.72
N THR A 177 -6.37 -10.27 -2.21
CA THR A 177 -6.86 -10.61 -3.56
C THR A 177 -6.14 -9.87 -4.68
N ALA A 178 -5.33 -8.86 -4.35
CA ALA A 178 -4.57 -8.06 -5.30
C ALA A 178 -3.07 -8.43 -5.34
N LEU A 179 -2.64 -9.40 -4.50
CA LEU A 179 -1.26 -9.90 -4.38
C LEU A 179 -0.99 -11.12 -5.26
#